data_AF-A0A2V5ZLR3-F1
#
_entry.id   AF-A0A2V5ZLR3-F1
#
_cell.length_a   1.000
_cell.length_b   1.000
_cell.length_c   1.000
_cell.angle_alpha   90.00
_cell.angle_beta   90.00
_cell.angle_gamma   90.00
#
_symmetry.space_group_name_H-M   'P 1'
#
loop_
_entity.id
_entity.type
_entity.pdbx_description
1 polymer ?
#
loop_
_entity_poly.entity_id
_entity_poly.type
_entity_poly.pdbx_seq_one_letter_code
_entity_poly.pdbx_strand_id
1 'polypeptide(L)'
;YPQPGQLLRQLQAKGMLEGDLKNSPNPQDEKYRKIIQDYYQQNGLMQPQRIVAELQASRILRAVYSERQLQEVMVDFWTNHFNVFAGKGADRWLLPSYDRDTIRPNAMGKFSQLLIATAQSPAMLFYLDNFQSVSPDANREGGGGLRRLLNPDARPLNPQARPRQLLREQQLLREQQPQAQQPQQQPRPQQQQQARRGINEDYARELMELHTLGVDGGYTQKDVQEVARCFTGWTIFQPRGGAAALNAVMGNEAMRRNAEAMRRTPGTFVFNARVHDDGEKTVLGHKIPAGGGINDGLTVLDILAHHPSTAKFIATKLVRHFVSDTPPPALVSRVAAAFTKSDGDIRETLKAIFFSTEFNSPEAYRAKIKRPFELVVSAIRTLGADTNGGPGTHQWIARMGEPLYGFQTPNGYSDAAESWVNTGALLERMNFGLALASNRIPGTRVDLAKLTAQDKSKLIDESLKLIVAGDISAATRETLMRQIDEANANDTAAKVVGLILGTPEFQRQ
;
A
#
# COMPACT_ATOMS: atom_id res chain seq x y z
N TYR A 1 15.66 -1.97 -14.42
CA TYR A 1 15.46 -3.39 -14.07
C TYR A 1 14.87 -4.12 -15.27
N PRO A 2 15.59 -5.04 -15.92
CA PRO A 2 15.05 -5.78 -17.06
C PRO A 2 13.96 -6.76 -16.60
N GLN A 3 12.84 -6.83 -17.34
CA GLN A 3 11.81 -7.87 -17.18
C GLN A 3 12.45 -9.27 -17.26
N PRO A 4 11.94 -10.34 -16.62
CA PRO A 4 12.56 -11.66 -16.66
C PRO A 4 12.91 -12.16 -18.07
N GLY A 5 12.03 -11.94 -19.05
CA GLY A 5 12.29 -12.28 -20.47
C GLY A 5 13.23 -11.31 -21.21
N GLN A 6 13.39 -10.08 -20.73
CA GLN A 6 14.43 -9.15 -21.23
C GLN A 6 15.78 -9.48 -20.62
N LEU A 7 15.82 -9.78 -19.32
CA LEU A 7 17.01 -10.22 -18.59
C LEU A 7 17.55 -11.50 -19.22
N LEU A 8 16.68 -12.48 -19.49
CA LEU A 8 17.09 -13.72 -20.16
C LEU A 8 17.75 -13.45 -21.51
N ARG A 9 17.14 -12.59 -22.34
CA ARG A 9 17.71 -12.18 -23.63
C ARG A 9 19.04 -11.45 -23.47
N GLN A 10 19.18 -10.60 -22.46
CA GLN A 10 20.42 -9.89 -22.17
C GLN A 10 21.52 -10.85 -21.70
N LEU A 11 21.19 -11.80 -20.82
CA LEU A 11 22.11 -12.83 -20.36
C LEU A 11 22.54 -13.75 -21.51
N GLN A 12 21.62 -14.13 -22.40
CA GLN A 12 21.92 -14.88 -23.62
C GLN A 12 22.82 -14.08 -24.58
N ALA A 13 22.51 -12.80 -24.82
CA ALA A 13 23.30 -11.92 -25.70
C ALA A 13 24.72 -11.67 -25.16
N LYS A 14 24.89 -11.61 -23.84
CA LYS A 14 26.20 -11.50 -23.18
C LYS A 14 26.92 -12.84 -23.01
N GLY A 15 26.36 -13.95 -23.51
CA GLY A 15 26.95 -15.28 -23.37
C GLY A 15 27.03 -15.79 -21.93
N MET A 16 26.28 -15.21 -21.00
CA MET A 16 26.35 -15.55 -19.56
C MET A 16 25.55 -16.81 -19.19
N LEU A 17 24.82 -17.40 -20.13
CA LEU A 17 24.05 -18.64 -19.93
C LEU A 17 24.69 -19.77 -20.74
N GLU A 18 25.15 -20.81 -20.05
CA GLU A 18 25.80 -21.98 -20.61
C GLU A 18 24.98 -23.27 -20.37
N GLY A 19 25.21 -24.29 -21.21
CA GLY A 19 24.60 -25.62 -21.07
C GLY A 19 23.08 -25.59 -20.98
N ASP A 20 22.53 -26.36 -20.03
CA ASP A 20 21.07 -26.51 -19.84
C ASP A 20 20.36 -25.20 -19.49
N LEU A 21 21.06 -24.25 -18.85
CA LEU A 21 20.50 -22.93 -18.50
C LEU A 21 20.22 -22.04 -19.70
N LYS A 22 20.88 -22.30 -20.84
CA LYS A 22 20.65 -21.59 -22.10
C LYS A 22 19.30 -21.96 -22.72
N ASN A 23 18.88 -23.21 -22.54
CA ASN A 23 17.70 -23.81 -23.17
C ASN A 23 16.49 -23.87 -22.21
N SER A 24 16.73 -24.15 -20.93
CA SER A 24 15.72 -24.25 -19.86
C SER A 24 16.18 -23.51 -18.60
N PRO A 25 16.10 -22.17 -18.57
CA PRO A 25 16.40 -21.38 -17.39
C PRO A 25 15.41 -21.69 -16.25
N ASN A 26 15.92 -22.18 -15.12
CA ASN A 26 15.14 -22.47 -13.92
C ASN A 26 15.41 -21.40 -12.83
N PRO A 27 14.43 -20.58 -12.43
CA PRO A 27 14.59 -19.61 -11.34
C PRO A 27 14.95 -20.22 -9.97
N GLN A 28 14.76 -21.53 -9.80
CA GLN A 28 15.14 -22.25 -8.59
C GLN A 28 16.58 -22.79 -8.62
N ASP A 29 17.23 -22.79 -9.79
CA ASP A 29 18.61 -23.25 -9.94
C ASP A 29 19.60 -22.24 -9.32
N GLU A 30 20.52 -22.75 -8.51
CA GLU A 30 21.50 -21.95 -7.77
C GLU A 30 22.49 -21.23 -8.71
N LYS A 31 22.93 -21.90 -9.79
CA LYS A 31 23.82 -21.29 -10.80
C LYS A 31 23.09 -20.17 -11.53
N TYR A 32 21.83 -20.38 -11.90
CA TYR A 32 21.02 -19.33 -12.53
C TYR A 32 20.84 -18.10 -11.63
N ARG A 33 20.56 -18.31 -10.33
CA ARG A 33 20.46 -17.23 -9.35
C ARG A 33 21.77 -16.46 -9.20
N LYS A 34 22.91 -17.17 -9.21
CA LYS A 34 24.24 -16.56 -9.13
C LYS A 34 24.57 -15.71 -10.37
N ILE A 35 24.30 -16.24 -11.57
CA ILE A 35 24.45 -15.49 -12.84
C ILE A 35 23.63 -14.20 -12.83
N ILE A 36 22.39 -14.28 -12.33
CA ILE A 36 21.55 -13.09 -12.14
C ILE A 36 22.20 -12.15 -11.13
N GLN A 37 22.62 -12.62 -9.96
CA GLN A 37 23.28 -11.75 -8.96
C GLN A 37 24.50 -11.03 -9.52
N ASP A 38 25.38 -11.75 -10.20
CA ASP A 38 26.61 -11.21 -10.79
C ASP A 38 26.27 -10.18 -11.88
N TYR A 39 25.29 -10.48 -12.75
CA TYR A 39 24.79 -9.51 -13.72
C TYR A 39 24.27 -8.24 -13.04
N TYR A 40 23.49 -8.38 -11.98
CA TYR A 40 22.95 -7.23 -11.26
C TYR A 40 24.07 -6.40 -10.63
N GLN A 41 25.03 -7.02 -9.95
CA GLN A 41 26.18 -6.33 -9.35
C GLN A 41 27.05 -5.62 -10.41
N GLN A 42 27.41 -6.31 -11.49
CA GLN A 42 28.24 -5.75 -12.57
C GLN A 42 27.61 -4.55 -13.27
N ASN A 43 26.28 -4.44 -13.27
CA ASN A 43 25.56 -3.35 -13.93
C ASN A 43 24.96 -2.34 -12.92
N GLY A 44 25.35 -2.41 -11.64
CA GLY A 44 24.86 -1.50 -10.59
C GLY A 44 23.35 -1.62 -10.32
N LEU A 45 22.75 -2.78 -10.62
CA LEU A 45 21.33 -3.04 -10.47
C LEU A 45 21.05 -3.73 -9.12
N MET A 46 19.95 -3.35 -8.45
CA MET A 46 19.49 -4.01 -7.22
C MET A 46 18.46 -5.12 -7.50
N GLN A 47 18.26 -6.07 -6.60
CA GLN A 47 17.17 -7.04 -6.80
C GLN A 47 15.81 -6.40 -6.47
N PRO A 48 14.73 -6.66 -7.25
CA PRO A 48 13.42 -6.07 -6.98
C PRO A 48 12.86 -6.38 -5.59
N GLN A 49 13.15 -7.57 -5.06
CA GLN A 49 12.76 -7.95 -3.70
C GLN A 49 13.44 -7.07 -2.64
N ARG A 50 14.67 -6.59 -2.89
CA ARG A 50 15.36 -5.67 -1.98
C ARG A 50 14.67 -4.31 -1.94
N ILE A 51 14.17 -3.80 -3.06
CA ILE A 51 13.50 -2.49 -3.11
C ILE A 51 12.25 -2.49 -2.23
N VAL A 52 11.39 -3.51 -2.40
CA VAL A 52 10.17 -3.62 -1.60
C VAL A 52 10.52 -3.85 -0.12
N ALA A 53 11.52 -4.69 0.17
CA ALA A 53 11.98 -4.89 1.54
C ALA A 53 12.55 -3.60 2.16
N GLU A 54 13.31 -2.80 1.43
CA GLU A 54 13.85 -1.52 1.90
C GLU A 54 12.73 -0.48 2.10
N LEU A 55 11.71 -0.46 1.24
CA LEU A 55 10.52 0.38 1.43
C LEU A 55 9.76 -0.02 2.70
N GLN A 56 9.51 -1.32 2.88
CA GLN A 56 8.86 -1.85 4.10
C GLN A 56 9.69 -1.51 5.35
N ALA A 57 11.01 -1.67 5.29
CA ALA A 57 11.90 -1.33 6.40
C ALA A 57 11.89 0.17 6.69
N SER A 58 11.95 1.01 5.66
CA SER A 58 11.82 2.47 5.81
C SER A 58 10.51 2.85 6.48
N ARG A 59 9.39 2.21 6.13
CA ARG A 59 8.09 2.45 6.79
C ARG A 59 8.15 2.13 8.28
N ILE A 60 8.69 0.96 8.66
CA ILE A 60 8.83 0.57 10.07
C ILE A 60 9.77 1.50 10.81
N LEU A 61 10.95 1.77 10.26
CA LEU A 61 11.94 2.66 10.87
C LEU A 61 11.37 4.05 11.14
N ARG A 62 10.59 4.60 10.19
CA ARG A 62 9.96 5.91 10.37
C ARG A 62 8.87 5.87 11.43
N ALA A 63 8.01 4.86 11.41
CA ALA A 63 6.98 4.71 12.42
C ALA A 63 7.59 4.52 13.82
N VAL A 64 8.68 3.76 13.94
CA VAL A 64 9.38 3.48 15.20
C VAL A 64 10.21 4.64 15.71
N TYR A 65 10.96 5.36 14.88
CA TYR A 65 11.94 6.36 15.34
C TYR A 65 11.55 7.82 15.12
N SER A 66 10.57 8.10 14.26
CA SER A 66 10.15 9.49 14.02
C SER A 66 9.49 10.08 15.27
N GLU A 67 9.81 11.34 15.56
CA GLU A 67 9.09 12.12 16.57
C GLU A 67 7.73 12.66 16.04
N ARG A 68 7.52 12.59 14.71
CA ARG A 68 6.29 13.07 14.05
C ARG A 68 5.26 11.96 13.94
N GLN A 69 4.83 11.40 15.06
CA GLN A 69 3.95 10.21 15.10
C GLN A 69 2.63 10.40 14.37
N LEU A 70 1.96 11.55 14.55
CA LEU A 70 0.72 11.85 13.83
C LEU A 70 0.94 11.86 12.30
N GLN A 71 2.09 12.36 11.83
CA GLN A 71 2.42 12.32 10.40
C GLN A 71 2.56 10.88 9.91
N GLU A 72 3.21 9.99 10.67
CA GLU A 72 3.37 8.59 10.26
C GLU A 72 2.04 7.81 10.28
N VAL A 73 1.15 8.09 11.24
CA VAL A 73 -0.22 7.55 11.26
C VAL A 73 -0.98 8.01 10.01
N MET A 74 -0.88 9.29 9.64
CA MET A 74 -1.55 9.79 8.44
C MET A 74 -0.94 9.24 7.15
N VAL A 75 0.38 9.04 7.09
CA VAL A 75 1.02 8.37 5.95
C VAL A 75 0.51 6.93 5.80
N ASP A 76 0.37 6.20 6.91
CA ASP A 76 -0.21 4.86 6.93
C ASP A 76 -1.65 4.87 6.40
N PHE A 77 -2.49 5.76 6.96
CA PHE A 77 -3.88 5.94 6.56
C PHE A 77 -4.01 6.23 5.05
N TRP A 78 -3.24 7.18 4.52
CA TRP A 78 -3.32 7.54 3.10
C TRP A 78 -2.75 6.48 2.17
N THR A 79 -1.68 5.79 2.58
CA THR A 79 -1.12 4.67 1.82
C THR A 79 -2.13 3.53 1.72
N ASN A 80 -2.92 3.32 2.77
CA ASN A 80 -4.00 2.34 2.78
C ASN A 80 -5.23 2.82 2.00
N HIS A 81 -5.57 4.11 2.09
CA HIS A 81 -6.70 4.71 1.36
C HIS A 81 -6.49 4.70 -0.15
N PHE A 82 -5.28 5.04 -0.61
CA PHE A 82 -4.87 5.00 -2.01
C PHE A 82 -3.96 3.79 -2.26
N ASN A 83 -4.47 2.60 -1.96
CA ASN A 83 -3.68 1.37 -1.96
C ASN A 83 -3.14 1.04 -3.36
N VAL A 84 -1.86 0.66 -3.41
CA VAL A 84 -1.18 0.15 -4.61
C VAL A 84 -0.48 -1.16 -4.27
N PHE A 85 -0.83 -2.22 -5.00
CA PHE A 85 -0.28 -3.55 -4.76
C PHE A 85 1.13 -3.70 -5.36
N ALA A 86 2.14 -3.92 -4.51
CA ALA A 86 3.53 -4.10 -4.96
C ALA A 86 3.71 -5.28 -5.94
N GLY A 87 2.84 -6.29 -5.88
CA GLY A 87 2.93 -7.46 -6.74
C GLY A 87 2.56 -7.19 -8.21
N LYS A 88 1.89 -6.08 -8.54
CA LYS A 88 1.43 -5.77 -9.90
C LYS A 88 2.56 -5.21 -10.77
N GLY A 89 3.34 -6.09 -11.38
CA GLY A 89 4.32 -5.74 -12.41
C GLY A 89 5.18 -4.52 -12.04
N ALA A 90 4.94 -3.41 -12.78
CA ALA A 90 5.33 -2.00 -12.56
C ALA A 90 5.63 -1.57 -11.12
N ASP A 91 4.68 -1.90 -10.26
CA ASP A 91 4.46 -1.14 -9.04
C ASP A 91 5.53 -1.38 -7.98
N ARG A 92 6.16 -2.56 -7.97
CA ARG A 92 7.30 -2.83 -7.08
C ARG A 92 8.47 -1.84 -7.23
N TRP A 93 8.57 -1.16 -8.38
CA TRP A 93 9.61 -0.17 -8.65
C TRP A 93 9.12 1.27 -8.47
N LEU A 94 7.81 1.51 -8.61
CA LEU A 94 7.20 2.84 -8.56
C LEU A 94 6.77 3.22 -7.13
N LEU A 95 6.52 2.21 -6.28
CA LEU A 95 6.10 2.41 -4.89
C LEU A 95 7.05 3.24 -4.02
N PRO A 96 8.40 3.13 -4.12
CA PRO A 96 9.28 3.98 -3.33
C PRO A 96 9.09 5.49 -3.59
N SER A 97 8.96 5.89 -4.87
CA SER A 97 8.63 7.27 -5.22
C SER A 97 7.20 7.64 -4.86
N TYR A 98 6.26 6.69 -4.93
CA TYR A 98 4.88 6.93 -4.51
C TYR A 98 4.81 7.25 -3.00
N ASP A 99 5.48 6.48 -2.14
CA ASP A 99 5.55 6.76 -0.71
C ASP A 99 6.23 8.12 -0.45
N ARG A 100 7.42 8.32 -1.02
CA ARG A 100 8.28 9.49 -0.74
C ARG A 100 7.77 10.80 -1.33
N ASP A 101 7.33 10.78 -2.58
CA ASP A 101 7.05 11.98 -3.38
C ASP A 101 5.55 12.27 -3.51
N THR A 102 4.69 11.25 -3.35
CA THR A 102 3.24 11.40 -3.48
C THR A 102 2.54 11.45 -2.13
N ILE A 103 2.67 10.40 -1.30
CA ILE A 103 1.90 10.30 -0.05
C ILE A 103 2.49 11.19 1.06
N ARG A 104 3.77 11.01 1.38
CA ARG A 104 4.40 11.66 2.54
C ARG A 104 4.35 13.19 2.54
N PRO A 105 4.60 13.90 1.43
CA PRO A 105 4.58 15.36 1.41
C PRO A 105 3.18 15.93 1.63
N ASN A 106 2.15 15.16 1.24
CA ASN A 106 0.75 15.60 1.22
C ASN A 106 -0.08 15.06 2.42
N ALA A 107 0.50 14.20 3.27
CA ALA A 107 -0.23 13.49 4.33
C ALA A 107 -0.96 14.40 5.33
N MET A 108 -0.46 15.61 5.54
CA MET A 108 -1.02 16.65 6.43
C MET A 108 -1.37 17.94 5.66
N GLY A 109 -1.51 17.85 4.34
CA GLY A 109 -1.75 18.99 3.44
C GLY A 109 -3.23 19.16 3.09
N LYS A 110 -3.50 19.65 1.88
CA LYS A 110 -4.86 19.69 1.32
C LYS A 110 -5.20 18.37 0.62
N PHE A 111 -6.43 17.88 0.80
CA PHE A 111 -6.89 16.67 0.12
C PHE A 111 -6.87 16.79 -1.41
N SER A 112 -7.21 17.96 -1.97
CA SER A 112 -7.14 18.18 -3.42
C SER A 112 -5.73 17.99 -3.99
N GLN A 113 -4.70 18.45 -3.26
CA GLN A 113 -3.30 18.25 -3.65
C GLN A 113 -2.89 16.78 -3.55
N LEU A 114 -3.29 16.09 -2.47
CA LEU A 114 -3.06 14.66 -2.33
C LEU A 114 -3.73 13.87 -3.46
N LEU A 115 -4.98 14.19 -3.79
CA LEU A 115 -5.76 13.55 -4.83
C LEU A 115 -5.13 13.74 -6.22
N ILE A 116 -4.66 14.95 -6.54
CA ILE A 116 -3.92 15.20 -7.78
C ILE A 116 -2.61 14.42 -7.81
N ALA A 117 -1.84 14.46 -6.71
CA ALA A 117 -0.56 13.77 -6.63
C ALA A 117 -0.71 12.24 -6.78
N THR A 118 -1.75 11.64 -6.18
CA THR A 118 -2.03 10.21 -6.34
C THR A 118 -2.52 9.88 -7.74
N ALA A 119 -3.43 10.68 -8.30
CA ALA A 119 -3.98 10.44 -9.63
C ALA A 119 -2.93 10.56 -10.76
N GLN A 120 -1.98 11.47 -10.62
CA GLN A 120 -0.85 11.60 -11.56
C GLN A 120 0.31 10.65 -11.23
N SER A 121 0.28 9.94 -10.11
CA SER A 121 1.40 9.08 -9.74
C SER A 121 1.57 7.93 -10.74
N PRO A 122 2.79 7.64 -11.19
CA PRO A 122 3.06 6.50 -12.06
C PRO A 122 2.62 5.17 -11.45
N ALA A 123 2.74 5.02 -10.12
CA ALA A 123 2.29 3.83 -9.40
C ALA A 123 0.78 3.65 -9.53
N MET A 124 -0.04 4.67 -9.24
CA MET A 124 -1.50 4.56 -9.35
C MET A 124 -1.96 4.33 -10.80
N LEU A 125 -1.35 5.07 -11.74
CA LEU A 125 -1.68 4.95 -13.17
C LEU A 125 -1.34 3.56 -13.72
N PHE A 126 -0.25 2.94 -13.26
CA PHE A 126 0.09 1.56 -13.62
C PHE A 126 -0.82 0.56 -12.91
N TYR A 127 -1.04 0.76 -11.60
CA TYR A 127 -1.83 -0.14 -10.77
C TYR A 127 -3.28 -0.24 -11.21
N LEU A 128 -3.87 0.82 -11.76
CA LEU A 128 -5.24 0.82 -12.28
C LEU A 128 -5.30 0.84 -13.82
N ASP A 129 -4.17 0.56 -14.48
CA ASP A 129 -4.03 0.48 -15.94
C ASP A 129 -4.46 1.75 -16.72
N ASN A 130 -4.65 2.88 -16.05
CA ASN A 130 -5.07 4.14 -16.70
C ASN A 130 -4.03 4.64 -17.70
N PHE A 131 -2.75 4.28 -17.53
CA PHE A 131 -1.72 4.60 -18.51
C PHE A 131 -1.98 4.04 -19.93
N GLN A 132 -2.92 3.11 -20.07
CA GLN A 132 -3.37 2.52 -21.33
C GLN A 132 -4.65 3.17 -21.89
N SER A 133 -5.29 4.07 -21.13
CA SER A 133 -6.56 4.73 -21.47
C SER A 133 -6.40 5.66 -22.67
N VAL A 134 -7.19 5.44 -23.71
CA VAL A 134 -7.14 6.20 -24.97
C VAL A 134 -8.54 6.49 -25.47
N SER A 135 -8.71 7.64 -26.13
CA SER A 135 -9.93 7.96 -26.85
C SER A 135 -10.23 6.90 -27.92
N PRO A 136 -11.49 6.47 -28.07
CA PRO A 136 -11.92 5.63 -29.19
C PRO A 136 -11.59 6.25 -30.55
N ASP A 137 -11.64 7.59 -30.65
CA ASP A 137 -11.42 8.34 -31.89
C ASP A 137 -9.94 8.45 -32.27
N ALA A 138 -9.02 8.35 -31.30
CA ALA A 138 -7.58 8.46 -31.53
C ALA A 138 -7.00 7.37 -32.46
N ASN A 139 -7.70 6.25 -32.65
CA ASN A 139 -7.27 5.22 -33.61
C ASN A 139 -7.59 5.57 -35.07
N ARG A 140 -8.42 6.59 -35.34
CA ARG A 140 -8.81 6.99 -36.71
C ARG A 140 -7.74 7.84 -37.41
N GLU A 141 -6.91 8.58 -36.66
CA GLU A 141 -5.93 9.53 -37.21
C GLU A 141 -4.48 9.02 -37.29
N GLY A 142 -4.25 7.73 -37.57
CA GLY A 142 -2.91 7.23 -37.96
C GLY A 142 -1.86 7.07 -36.84
N GLY A 143 -2.24 7.16 -35.56
CA GLY A 143 -1.33 7.11 -34.39
C GLY A 143 -0.61 5.78 -34.07
N GLY A 144 -0.68 4.77 -34.95
CA GLY A 144 -0.16 3.42 -34.70
C GLY A 144 1.38 3.31 -34.60
N GLY A 145 2.12 4.18 -35.27
CA GLY A 145 3.59 4.11 -35.40
C GLY A 145 4.36 4.51 -34.13
N LEU A 146 3.97 5.62 -33.48
CA LEU A 146 4.63 6.11 -32.26
C LEU A 146 4.18 5.41 -30.97
N ARG A 147 3.03 4.72 -30.96
CA ARG A 147 2.58 3.88 -29.83
C ARG A 147 3.56 2.75 -29.53
N ARG A 148 4.21 2.20 -30.57
CA ARG A 148 5.31 1.22 -30.43
C ARG A 148 6.60 1.82 -29.86
N LEU A 149 6.81 3.13 -30.02
CA LEU A 149 8.03 3.81 -29.57
C LEU A 149 7.98 4.19 -28.08
N LEU A 150 6.79 4.48 -27.54
CA LEU A 150 6.59 4.84 -26.12
C LEU A 150 6.27 3.62 -25.23
N ASN A 151 5.70 2.56 -25.82
CA ASN A 151 5.42 1.30 -25.13
C ASN A 151 5.80 0.09 -26.03
N PRO A 152 7.11 -0.17 -26.26
CA PRO A 152 7.58 -1.24 -27.14
C PRO A 152 7.23 -2.66 -26.64
N ASP A 153 6.83 -2.80 -25.37
CA ASP A 153 6.43 -4.06 -24.75
C ASP A 153 4.91 -4.36 -24.88
N ALA A 154 4.15 -3.56 -25.63
CA ALA A 154 2.72 -3.77 -25.89
C ALA A 154 2.43 -4.91 -26.90
N ARG A 155 3.14 -6.04 -26.79
CA ARG A 155 2.74 -7.30 -27.43
C ARG A 155 1.78 -8.04 -26.48
N PRO A 156 0.74 -8.73 -27.01
CA PRO A 156 -0.15 -9.53 -26.18
C PRO A 156 0.66 -10.61 -25.45
N LEU A 157 0.50 -10.67 -24.12
CA LEU A 157 0.98 -11.80 -23.32
C LEU A 157 0.26 -13.06 -23.80
N ASN A 158 1.03 -14.08 -24.18
CA ASN A 158 0.47 -15.39 -24.50
C ASN A 158 -0.17 -15.98 -23.23
N PRO A 159 -1.47 -16.32 -23.19
CA PRO A 159 -2.19 -16.68 -21.95
C PRO A 159 -1.70 -17.95 -21.24
N GLN A 160 -0.77 -18.70 -21.83
CA GLN A 160 -0.38 -20.03 -21.35
C GLN A 160 0.85 -20.06 -20.43
N ALA A 161 1.53 -18.93 -20.19
CA ALA A 161 2.66 -18.89 -19.26
C ALA A 161 2.26 -18.34 -17.88
N ARG A 162 1.44 -19.09 -17.14
CA ARG A 162 1.33 -18.93 -15.68
C ARG A 162 2.42 -19.78 -15.02
N PRO A 163 3.20 -19.29 -14.05
CA PRO A 163 4.04 -20.17 -13.24
C PRO A 163 3.12 -21.12 -12.46
N ARG A 164 3.00 -22.37 -12.91
CA ARG A 164 2.18 -23.43 -12.29
C ARG A 164 2.55 -23.70 -10.81
N GLN A 165 3.71 -23.23 -10.35
CA GLN A 165 4.16 -23.34 -8.96
C GLN A 165 3.33 -22.47 -7.98
N LEU A 166 2.91 -21.27 -8.38
CA LEU A 166 2.17 -20.34 -7.50
C LEU A 166 0.71 -20.76 -7.26
N LEU A 167 0.10 -21.53 -8.17
CA LEU A 167 -1.24 -22.09 -7.96
C LEU A 167 -1.22 -23.26 -6.97
N ARG A 168 -0.14 -24.06 -6.97
CA ARG A 168 0.01 -25.22 -6.08
C ARG A 168 0.29 -24.78 -4.64
N GLU A 169 1.09 -23.73 -4.45
CA GLU A 169 1.26 -23.09 -3.13
C GLU A 169 -0.04 -22.43 -2.63
N GLN A 170 -0.79 -21.76 -3.51
CA GLN A 170 -2.08 -21.16 -3.13
C GLN A 170 -3.16 -22.20 -2.77
N GLN A 171 -3.14 -23.37 -3.40
CA GLN A 171 -4.05 -24.47 -3.06
C GLN A 171 -3.70 -25.10 -1.71
N LEU A 172 -2.42 -25.33 -1.44
CA LEU A 172 -1.95 -25.88 -0.15
C LEU A 172 -2.17 -24.91 1.02
N LEU A 173 -2.06 -23.60 0.79
CA LEU A 173 -2.38 -22.56 1.78
C LEU A 173 -3.90 -22.43 2.02
N ARG A 174 -4.73 -22.72 1.01
CA ARG A 174 -6.20 -22.75 1.14
C ARG A 174 -6.70 -23.97 1.90
N GLU A 175 -6.01 -25.10 1.79
CA GLU A 175 -6.37 -26.35 2.49
C GLU A 175 -5.99 -26.34 3.98
N GLN A 176 -5.16 -25.39 4.44
CA GLN A 176 -4.71 -25.29 5.83
C GLN A 176 -5.42 -24.21 6.66
N GLN A 177 -6.39 -23.48 6.10
CA GLN A 177 -7.17 -22.46 6.83
C GLN A 177 -8.54 -23.00 7.27
N PRO A 178 -8.91 -22.95 8.57
CA PRO A 178 -10.27 -23.20 9.00
C PRO A 178 -11.21 -22.15 8.41
N GLN A 179 -12.32 -22.59 7.83
CA GLN A 179 -13.31 -21.76 7.15
C GLN A 179 -13.93 -20.72 8.10
N ALA A 180 -13.45 -19.47 8.04
CA ALA A 180 -14.22 -18.32 8.48
C ALA A 180 -15.18 -17.93 7.34
N GLN A 181 -16.48 -17.99 7.63
CA GLN A 181 -17.56 -17.68 6.69
C GLN A 181 -17.49 -16.20 6.26
N GLN A 182 -16.91 -15.94 5.09
CA GLN A 182 -17.09 -14.68 4.38
C GLN A 182 -18.46 -14.71 3.67
N PRO A 183 -19.24 -13.62 3.64
CA PRO A 183 -20.48 -13.57 2.85
C PRO A 183 -20.16 -13.88 1.39
N GLN A 184 -20.85 -14.88 0.83
CA GLN A 184 -20.72 -15.31 -0.56
C GLN A 184 -21.13 -14.17 -1.50
N GLN A 185 -20.18 -13.33 -1.90
CA GLN A 185 -20.35 -12.51 -3.09
C GLN A 185 -20.22 -13.42 -4.31
N GLN A 186 -21.29 -13.46 -5.11
CA GLN A 186 -21.37 -14.24 -6.34
C GLN A 186 -20.13 -13.99 -7.22
N PRO A 187 -19.48 -15.04 -7.76
CA PRO A 187 -18.39 -14.86 -8.71
C PRO A 187 -18.94 -14.17 -9.96
N ARG A 188 -18.55 -12.91 -10.18
CA ARG A 188 -18.82 -12.22 -11.46
C ARG A 188 -18.26 -13.11 -12.58
N PRO A 189 -19.03 -13.42 -13.63
CA PRO A 189 -18.54 -14.26 -14.71
C PRO A 189 -17.31 -13.58 -15.34
N GLN A 190 -16.18 -14.28 -15.31
CA GLN A 190 -14.97 -13.90 -16.05
C GLN A 190 -15.28 -13.98 -17.55
N GLN A 191 -15.90 -12.93 -18.10
CA GLN A 191 -15.89 -12.71 -19.53
C GLN A 191 -14.43 -12.53 -19.93
N GLN A 192 -13.97 -13.40 -20.84
CA GLN A 192 -12.71 -13.27 -21.56
C GLN A 192 -12.66 -11.90 -22.23
N GLN A 193 -12.15 -10.89 -21.53
CA GLN A 193 -11.83 -9.60 -22.12
C GLN A 193 -10.59 -9.79 -22.99
N GLN A 194 -10.83 -10.10 -24.27
CA GLN A 194 -9.93 -9.61 -25.32
C GLN A 194 -9.70 -8.12 -25.05
N ALA A 195 -8.43 -7.68 -24.99
CA ALA A 195 -8.05 -6.30 -24.69
C ALA A 195 -8.72 -5.31 -25.66
N ARG A 196 -9.92 -4.84 -25.30
CA ARG A 196 -10.66 -3.83 -26.03
C ARG A 196 -10.02 -2.49 -25.72
N ARG A 197 -9.35 -1.94 -26.74
CA ARG A 197 -8.76 -0.61 -26.73
C ARG A 197 -9.88 0.43 -26.56
N GLY A 198 -9.82 1.26 -25.52
CA GLY A 198 -10.82 2.27 -25.22
C GLY A 198 -10.54 3.01 -23.91
N ILE A 199 -11.51 3.80 -23.44
CA ILE A 199 -11.45 4.51 -22.17
C ILE A 199 -11.38 3.53 -20.99
N ASN A 200 -10.67 3.90 -19.93
CA ASN A 200 -10.58 3.09 -18.71
C ASN A 200 -11.63 3.51 -17.67
N GLU A 201 -12.79 2.84 -17.71
CA GLU A 201 -13.86 3.05 -16.73
C GLU A 201 -13.52 2.52 -15.33
N ASP A 202 -12.66 1.50 -15.22
CA ASP A 202 -12.31 0.92 -13.92
C ASP A 202 -11.59 1.98 -13.07
N TYR A 203 -10.59 2.67 -13.63
CA TYR A 203 -9.90 3.74 -12.91
C TYR A 203 -10.85 4.88 -12.49
N ALA A 204 -11.75 5.29 -13.38
CA ALA A 204 -12.76 6.30 -13.08
C ALA A 204 -13.70 5.88 -11.96
N ARG A 205 -14.13 4.61 -11.96
CA ARG A 205 -14.97 4.05 -10.91
C ARG A 205 -14.24 3.98 -9.58
N GLU A 206 -13.02 3.43 -9.55
CA GLU A 206 -12.24 3.35 -8.30
C GLU A 206 -11.97 4.75 -7.72
N LEU A 207 -11.68 5.74 -8.56
CA LEU A 207 -11.50 7.14 -8.15
C LEU A 207 -12.75 7.70 -7.47
N MET A 208 -13.93 7.51 -8.06
CA MET A 208 -15.19 8.01 -7.50
C MET A 208 -15.66 7.19 -6.30
N GLU A 209 -15.60 5.87 -6.39
CA GLU A 209 -16.18 4.94 -5.42
C GLU A 209 -15.31 4.78 -4.16
N LEU A 210 -14.01 4.58 -4.33
CA LEU A 210 -13.12 4.19 -3.23
C LEU A 210 -12.26 5.32 -2.69
N HIS A 211 -11.94 6.30 -3.53
CA HIS A 211 -11.01 7.37 -3.18
C HIS A 211 -11.70 8.70 -2.89
N THR A 212 -12.95 8.92 -3.34
CA THR A 212 -13.60 10.23 -3.21
C THR A 212 -15.04 10.15 -2.71
N LEU A 213 -16.03 9.89 -3.56
CA LEU A 213 -17.45 10.07 -3.24
C LEU A 213 -18.03 8.96 -2.35
N GLY A 214 -17.43 7.78 -2.33
CA GLY A 214 -18.01 6.59 -1.72
C GLY A 214 -19.01 5.90 -2.65
N VAL A 215 -19.36 4.65 -2.33
CA VAL A 215 -20.34 3.83 -3.10
C VAL A 215 -21.68 4.54 -3.26
N ASP A 216 -22.15 5.22 -2.22
CA ASP A 216 -23.41 5.97 -2.22
C ASP A 216 -23.21 7.45 -2.60
N GLY A 217 -22.16 7.74 -3.36
CA GLY A 217 -21.70 9.09 -3.69
C GLY A 217 -22.62 9.90 -4.60
N GLY A 218 -23.63 9.26 -5.20
CA GLY A 218 -24.63 9.89 -6.08
C GLY A 218 -24.21 10.04 -7.54
N TYR A 219 -23.11 9.40 -7.96
CA TYR A 219 -22.66 9.39 -9.36
C TYR A 219 -23.39 8.31 -10.16
N THR A 220 -23.48 8.52 -11.47
CA THR A 220 -24.10 7.59 -12.41
C THR A 220 -23.06 6.83 -13.22
N GLN A 221 -23.50 5.79 -13.93
CA GLN A 221 -22.66 5.12 -14.92
C GLN A 221 -22.18 6.08 -16.03
N LYS A 222 -22.96 7.10 -16.37
CA LYS A 222 -22.56 8.12 -17.33
C LYS A 222 -21.40 8.96 -16.79
N ASP A 223 -21.43 9.33 -15.51
CA ASP A 223 -20.33 10.06 -14.88
C ASP A 223 -19.03 9.24 -14.90
N VAL A 224 -19.10 7.92 -14.70
CA VAL A 224 -17.93 7.03 -14.82
C VAL A 224 -17.31 7.12 -16.21
N GLN A 225 -18.13 7.10 -17.26
CA GLN A 225 -17.67 7.22 -18.64
C GLN A 225 -17.06 8.59 -18.93
N GLU A 226 -17.70 9.66 -18.49
CA GLU A 226 -17.24 11.04 -18.69
C GLU A 226 -15.92 11.30 -17.94
N VAL A 227 -15.78 10.79 -16.73
CA VAL A 227 -14.52 10.80 -15.98
C VAL A 227 -13.44 9.99 -16.69
N ALA A 228 -13.76 8.79 -17.20
CA ALA A 228 -12.80 7.98 -17.95
C ALA A 228 -12.31 8.68 -19.23
N ARG A 229 -13.21 9.41 -19.92
CA ARG A 229 -12.85 10.27 -21.06
C ARG A 229 -11.87 11.37 -20.65
N CYS A 230 -12.09 12.04 -19.53
CA CYS A 230 -11.20 13.09 -19.00
C CYS A 230 -9.77 12.59 -18.72
N PHE A 231 -9.61 11.31 -18.35
CA PHE A 231 -8.30 10.72 -18.04
C PHE A 231 -7.60 10.05 -19.24
N THR A 232 -8.21 10.03 -20.43
CA THR A 232 -7.54 9.52 -21.62
C THR A 232 -6.25 10.30 -21.90
N GLY A 233 -5.19 9.62 -22.35
CA GLY A 233 -3.90 10.27 -22.61
C GLY A 233 -3.05 10.58 -21.38
N TRP A 234 -3.57 10.43 -20.15
CA TRP A 234 -2.74 10.36 -18.95
C TRP A 234 -1.96 9.05 -18.97
N THR A 235 -0.64 9.13 -19.13
CA THR A 235 0.19 7.94 -19.33
C THR A 235 1.53 8.06 -18.61
N ILE A 236 2.33 7.00 -18.72
CA ILE A 236 3.64 6.90 -18.10
C ILE A 236 4.67 6.79 -19.22
N PHE A 237 5.74 7.58 -19.14
CA PHE A 237 6.85 7.45 -20.06
C PHE A 237 7.62 6.16 -19.75
N GLN A 238 7.64 5.19 -20.68
CA GLN A 238 8.35 3.92 -20.51
C GLN A 238 8.01 3.20 -19.18
N PRO A 239 6.75 2.81 -18.94
CA PRO A 239 6.26 2.33 -17.63
C PRO A 239 6.99 1.10 -17.08
N ARG A 240 7.65 0.33 -17.94
CA ARG A 240 8.41 -0.87 -17.57
C ARG A 240 9.92 -0.68 -17.59
N GLY A 241 10.41 0.54 -17.86
CA GLY A 241 11.84 0.86 -17.95
C GLY A 241 12.64 0.09 -19.02
N GLY A 242 11.99 -0.73 -19.85
CA GLY A 242 12.64 -1.68 -20.76
C GLY A 242 13.35 -1.02 -21.94
N ALA A 243 12.86 0.12 -22.42
CA ALA A 243 13.47 0.82 -23.54
C ALA A 243 14.85 1.38 -23.16
N ALA A 244 15.01 2.04 -22.01
CA ALA A 244 16.31 2.54 -21.55
C ALA A 244 17.37 1.42 -21.39
N ALA A 245 16.99 0.24 -20.88
CA ALA A 245 17.89 -0.90 -20.72
C ALA A 245 18.25 -1.62 -22.04
N LEU A 246 17.35 -1.63 -23.03
CA LEU A 246 17.64 -2.11 -24.39
C LEU A 246 18.50 -1.12 -25.19
N ASN A 247 18.31 0.17 -24.97
CA ASN A 247 19.04 1.24 -25.68
C ASN A 247 20.50 1.39 -25.22
N ALA A 248 20.78 1.11 -23.95
CA ALA A 248 22.15 1.03 -23.44
C ALA A 248 22.98 -0.08 -24.11
N VAL A 249 22.33 -1.05 -24.77
CA VAL A 249 22.96 -2.25 -25.35
C VAL A 249 23.00 -2.22 -26.88
N MET A 250 22.02 -1.61 -27.58
CA MET A 250 21.89 -1.75 -29.05
C MET A 250 22.33 -0.54 -29.91
N GLY A 251 22.70 0.59 -29.33
CA GLY A 251 23.16 1.77 -30.10
C GLY A 251 22.04 2.54 -30.83
N ASN A 252 22.14 3.87 -30.84
CA ASN A 252 21.05 4.79 -31.17
C ASN A 252 21.20 5.47 -32.54
N GLU A 253 20.45 5.07 -33.56
CA GLU A 253 20.20 5.93 -34.74
C GLU A 253 18.78 6.48 -34.79
N ALA A 254 17.76 5.66 -34.52
CA ALA A 254 16.36 6.11 -34.51
C ALA A 254 16.04 7.04 -33.31
N MET A 255 16.75 6.89 -32.18
CA MET A 255 16.46 7.62 -30.94
C MET A 255 17.27 8.91 -30.80
N ARG A 256 18.40 9.07 -31.51
CA ARG A 256 19.18 10.34 -31.57
C ARG A 256 18.40 11.49 -32.18
N ARG A 257 17.42 11.21 -33.05
CA ARG A 257 16.54 12.23 -33.65
C ARG A 257 15.52 12.82 -32.68
N ASN A 258 15.37 12.25 -31.48
CA ASN A 258 14.33 12.63 -30.52
C ASN A 258 14.95 13.08 -29.18
N ALA A 259 15.79 14.12 -29.24
CA ALA A 259 16.55 14.66 -28.10
C ALA A 259 15.68 15.08 -26.90
N GLU A 260 14.41 15.43 -27.13
CA GLU A 260 13.46 15.80 -26.08
C GLU A 260 12.95 14.57 -25.30
N ALA A 261 12.74 13.43 -25.98
CA ALA A 261 12.42 12.16 -25.32
C ALA A 261 13.59 11.60 -24.49
N MET A 262 14.83 12.00 -24.80
CA MET A 262 16.02 11.68 -24.00
C MET A 262 16.12 12.45 -22.68
N ARG A 263 15.41 13.59 -22.52
CA ARG A 263 15.41 14.36 -21.27
C ARG A 263 14.41 13.86 -20.23
N ARG A 264 13.47 12.97 -20.60
CA ARG A 264 12.42 12.49 -19.70
C ARG A 264 12.86 11.24 -18.97
N THR A 265 12.72 11.24 -17.65
CA THR A 265 13.03 10.09 -16.80
C THR A 265 12.00 8.98 -17.03
N PRO A 266 12.40 7.73 -17.34
CA PRO A 266 11.48 6.60 -17.38
C PRO A 266 10.69 6.44 -16.07
N GLY A 267 9.44 6.02 -16.19
CA GLY A 267 8.56 5.87 -15.04
C GLY A 267 7.95 7.18 -14.54
N THR A 268 8.01 8.28 -15.29
CA THR A 268 7.31 9.53 -14.94
C THR A 268 5.98 9.69 -15.66
N PHE A 269 5.06 10.44 -15.05
CA PHE A 269 3.82 10.88 -15.67
C PHE A 269 4.06 11.73 -16.93
N VAL A 270 3.22 11.51 -17.95
CA VAL A 270 3.18 12.30 -19.18
C VAL A 270 1.73 12.35 -19.68
N PHE A 271 1.31 13.53 -20.17
CA PHE A 271 0.10 13.66 -20.96
C PHE A 271 0.37 13.52 -22.46
N ASN A 272 -0.44 12.73 -23.16
CA ASN A 272 -0.38 12.54 -24.61
C ASN A 272 -1.69 13.00 -25.27
N ALA A 273 -1.70 14.26 -25.73
CA ALA A 273 -2.86 14.88 -26.36
C ALA A 273 -3.41 14.08 -27.58
N ARG A 274 -2.55 13.39 -28.33
CA ARG A 274 -2.95 12.64 -29.54
C ARG A 274 -3.86 11.45 -29.26
N VAL A 275 -3.91 10.99 -28.02
CA VAL A 275 -4.78 9.86 -27.61
C VAL A 275 -5.81 10.28 -26.57
N HIS A 276 -5.92 11.59 -26.32
CA HIS A 276 -6.92 12.16 -25.44
C HIS A 276 -8.24 12.35 -26.20
N ASP A 277 -9.35 12.19 -25.50
CA ASP A 277 -10.68 12.57 -25.98
C ASP A 277 -10.85 14.05 -25.69
N ASP A 278 -10.74 14.89 -26.71
CA ASP A 278 -10.79 16.34 -26.55
C ASP A 278 -12.21 16.91 -26.72
N GLY A 279 -13.23 16.04 -26.81
CA GLY A 279 -14.63 16.44 -26.94
C GLY A 279 -15.19 17.04 -25.66
N GLU A 280 -16.33 17.69 -25.75
CA GLU A 280 -17.06 18.20 -24.58
C GLU A 280 -17.46 17.03 -23.65
N LYS A 281 -17.38 17.27 -22.34
CA LYS A 281 -17.70 16.29 -21.29
C LYS A 281 -18.62 16.89 -20.24
N THR A 282 -19.33 16.04 -19.51
CA THR A 282 -20.16 16.47 -18.38
C THR A 282 -19.99 15.52 -17.21
N VAL A 283 -19.47 16.02 -16.09
CA VAL A 283 -19.17 15.20 -14.90
C VAL A 283 -19.94 15.77 -13.72
N LEU A 284 -20.80 14.96 -13.09
CA LEU A 284 -21.61 15.36 -11.93
C LEU A 284 -22.41 16.66 -12.15
N GLY A 285 -22.91 16.85 -13.38
CA GLY A 285 -23.62 18.06 -13.79
C GLY A 285 -22.73 19.25 -14.16
N HIS A 286 -21.41 19.17 -13.98
CA HIS A 286 -20.47 20.19 -14.41
C HIS A 286 -20.06 19.98 -15.86
N LYS A 287 -20.19 21.02 -16.67
CA LYS A 287 -19.79 21.02 -18.07
C LYS A 287 -18.29 21.29 -18.20
N ILE A 288 -17.55 20.40 -18.86
CA ILE A 288 -16.13 20.56 -19.19
C ILE A 288 -16.03 20.83 -20.70
N PRO A 289 -15.60 22.04 -21.11
CA PRO A 289 -15.48 22.39 -22.53
C PRO A 289 -14.53 21.47 -23.30
N ALA A 290 -14.76 21.32 -24.60
CA ALA A 290 -13.80 20.70 -25.51
C ALA A 290 -12.48 21.50 -25.57
N GLY A 291 -11.36 20.83 -25.86
CA GLY A 291 -10.06 21.50 -26.03
C GLY A 291 -9.23 21.67 -24.75
N GLY A 292 -9.66 21.11 -23.61
CA GLY A 292 -8.98 21.32 -22.32
C GLY A 292 -7.75 20.44 -22.09
N GLY A 293 -7.62 19.33 -22.83
CA GLY A 293 -6.46 18.44 -22.79
C GLY A 293 -6.18 17.88 -21.39
N ILE A 294 -4.97 18.12 -20.86
CA ILE A 294 -4.60 17.64 -19.51
C ILE A 294 -5.51 18.22 -18.42
N ASN A 295 -6.04 19.43 -18.64
CA ASN A 295 -6.84 20.13 -17.65
C ASN A 295 -8.21 19.49 -17.43
N ASP A 296 -8.69 18.64 -18.34
CA ASP A 296 -9.94 17.91 -18.17
C ASP A 296 -9.88 17.01 -16.93
N GLY A 297 -8.82 16.21 -16.82
CA GLY A 297 -8.57 15.38 -15.65
C GLY A 297 -8.35 16.20 -14.38
N LEU A 298 -7.65 17.34 -14.45
CA LEU A 298 -7.46 18.22 -13.30
C LEU A 298 -8.78 18.85 -12.82
N THR A 299 -9.64 19.25 -13.75
CA THR A 299 -10.98 19.80 -13.45
C THR A 299 -11.85 18.75 -12.80
N VAL A 300 -11.80 17.49 -13.27
CA VAL A 300 -12.50 16.38 -12.61
C VAL A 300 -12.02 16.18 -11.17
N LEU A 301 -10.71 16.18 -10.94
CA LEU A 301 -10.15 16.01 -9.60
C LEU A 301 -10.56 17.17 -8.67
N ASP A 302 -10.65 18.38 -9.20
CA ASP A 302 -11.17 19.55 -8.47
C ASP A 302 -12.65 19.39 -8.10
N ILE A 303 -13.50 19.00 -9.06
CA ILE A 303 -14.92 18.71 -8.81
C ILE A 303 -15.08 17.66 -7.72
N LEU A 304 -14.33 16.55 -7.81
CA LEU A 304 -14.40 15.46 -6.84
C LEU A 304 -13.89 15.89 -5.46
N ALA A 305 -12.77 16.60 -5.37
CA ALA A 305 -12.19 17.03 -4.09
C ALA A 305 -13.13 17.95 -3.29
N HIS A 306 -13.92 18.77 -3.95
CA HIS A 306 -14.84 19.72 -3.32
C HIS A 306 -16.28 19.19 -3.20
N HIS A 307 -16.55 17.96 -3.65
CA HIS A 307 -17.89 17.40 -3.59
C HIS A 307 -18.31 17.11 -2.13
N PRO A 308 -19.56 17.43 -1.72
CA PRO A 308 -20.04 17.17 -0.36
C PRO A 308 -19.94 15.69 0.07
N SER A 309 -20.19 14.76 -0.87
CA SER A 309 -20.02 13.33 -0.60
C SER A 309 -18.57 12.97 -0.28
N THR A 310 -17.58 13.66 -0.88
CA THR A 310 -16.16 13.44 -0.57
C THR A 310 -15.80 13.92 0.82
N ALA A 311 -16.26 15.10 1.21
CA ALA A 311 -16.09 15.57 2.59
C ALA A 311 -16.67 14.57 3.60
N LYS A 312 -17.89 14.06 3.35
CA LYS A 312 -18.54 13.06 4.20
C LYS A 312 -17.78 11.73 4.20
N PHE A 313 -17.32 11.25 3.05
CA PHE A 313 -16.61 9.99 2.91
C PHE A 313 -15.27 9.99 3.64
N ILE A 314 -14.45 11.02 3.39
CA ILE A 314 -13.15 11.19 4.05
C ILE A 314 -13.33 11.38 5.56
N ALA A 315 -14.27 12.24 5.99
CA ALA A 315 -14.59 12.41 7.40
C ALA A 315 -15.01 11.09 8.07
N THR A 316 -15.85 10.29 7.40
CA THR A 316 -16.27 8.98 7.93
C THR A 316 -15.08 8.05 8.11
N LYS A 317 -14.16 7.96 7.14
CA LYS A 317 -12.96 7.12 7.25
C LYS A 317 -12.02 7.60 8.36
N LEU A 318 -11.79 8.91 8.48
CA LEU A 318 -10.94 9.47 9.54
C LEU A 318 -11.54 9.28 10.94
N VAL A 319 -12.84 9.54 11.12
CA VAL A 319 -13.51 9.28 12.39
C VAL A 319 -13.49 7.79 12.73
N ARG A 320 -13.64 6.92 11.72
CA ARG A 320 -13.49 5.47 11.93
C ARG A 320 -12.10 5.11 12.42
N HIS A 321 -11.09 5.69 11.80
CA HIS A 321 -9.70 5.40 12.09
C HIS A 321 -9.31 5.87 13.50
N PHE A 322 -9.75 7.04 13.94
CA PHE A 322 -9.31 7.65 15.21
C PHE A 322 -10.25 7.48 16.40
N VAL A 323 -11.55 7.21 16.20
CA VAL A 323 -12.54 7.29 17.29
C VAL A 323 -13.24 5.95 17.53
N SER A 324 -13.89 5.38 16.52
CA SER A 324 -14.71 4.18 16.70
C SER A 324 -14.96 3.45 15.39
N ASP A 325 -15.02 2.12 15.43
CA ASP A 325 -15.40 1.27 14.28
C ASP A 325 -16.76 1.64 13.68
N THR A 326 -17.64 2.19 14.52
CA THR A 326 -18.96 2.74 14.14
C THR A 326 -18.97 4.25 14.36
N PRO A 327 -18.51 5.05 13.37
CA PRO A 327 -18.41 6.51 13.48
C PRO A 327 -19.74 7.18 13.90
N PRO A 328 -19.76 7.99 14.97
CA PRO A 328 -20.94 8.74 15.35
C PRO A 328 -21.36 9.73 14.23
N PRO A 329 -22.61 9.66 13.71
CA PRO A 329 -23.04 10.49 12.58
C PRO A 329 -22.91 12.00 12.84
N ALA A 330 -23.13 12.44 14.09
CA ALA A 330 -22.99 13.83 14.48
C ALA A 330 -21.53 14.31 14.37
N LEU A 331 -20.56 13.51 14.84
CA LEU A 331 -19.14 13.83 14.71
C LEU A 331 -18.71 13.83 13.24
N VAL A 332 -19.11 12.82 12.45
CA VAL A 332 -18.83 12.77 11.01
C VAL A 332 -19.31 14.04 10.31
N SER A 333 -20.51 14.51 10.62
CA SER A 333 -21.08 15.74 10.04
C SER A 333 -20.25 16.98 10.40
N ARG A 334 -19.79 17.11 11.66
CA ARG A 334 -18.92 18.22 12.07
C ARG A 334 -17.55 18.19 11.41
N VAL A 335 -16.96 17.00 11.29
CA VAL A 335 -15.65 16.81 10.64
C VAL A 335 -15.75 17.07 9.13
N ALA A 336 -16.83 16.62 8.48
CA ALA A 336 -17.09 16.92 7.08
C ALA A 336 -17.28 18.43 6.84
N ALA A 337 -17.99 19.12 7.75
CA ALA A 337 -18.12 20.58 7.68
C ALA A 337 -16.78 21.30 7.85
N ALA A 338 -15.90 20.82 8.75
CA ALA A 338 -14.54 21.35 8.91
C ALA A 338 -13.69 21.11 7.65
N PHE A 339 -13.79 19.93 7.04
CA PHE A 339 -13.14 19.61 5.77
C PHE A 339 -13.58 20.57 4.66
N THR A 340 -14.88 20.76 4.46
CA THR A 340 -15.39 21.69 3.43
C THR A 340 -15.01 23.14 3.71
N LYS A 341 -15.15 23.60 4.96
CA LYS A 341 -14.83 24.99 5.35
C LYS A 341 -13.36 25.33 5.17
N SER A 342 -12.47 24.35 5.36
CA SER A 342 -11.02 24.51 5.27
C SER A 342 -10.45 24.16 3.90
N ASP A 343 -11.30 23.96 2.88
CA ASP A 343 -10.85 23.60 1.54
C ASP A 343 -10.04 22.29 1.51
N GLY A 344 -10.51 21.31 2.30
CA GLY A 344 -9.89 19.99 2.43
C GLY A 344 -8.57 19.97 3.21
N ASP A 345 -8.30 20.95 4.07
CA ASP A 345 -7.11 20.93 4.94
C ASP A 345 -7.21 19.80 5.97
N ILE A 346 -6.29 18.84 5.86
CA ILE A 346 -6.28 17.65 6.72
C ILE A 346 -5.95 18.00 8.17
N ARG A 347 -5.15 19.05 8.44
CA ARG A 347 -4.85 19.46 9.82
C ARG A 347 -6.08 20.00 10.50
N GLU A 348 -6.84 20.86 9.83
CA GLU A 348 -8.08 21.40 10.38
C GLU A 348 -9.15 20.31 10.56
N THR A 349 -9.20 19.35 9.64
CA THR A 349 -10.06 18.16 9.74
C THR A 349 -9.70 17.31 10.97
N LEU A 350 -8.40 17.06 11.20
CA LEU A 350 -7.93 16.31 12.37
C LEU A 350 -8.15 17.06 13.69
N LYS A 351 -8.00 18.39 13.72
CA LYS A 351 -8.34 19.20 14.90
C LYS A 351 -9.81 19.01 15.29
N ALA A 352 -10.73 18.98 14.31
CA ALA A 352 -12.15 18.74 14.58
C ALA A 352 -12.43 17.36 15.21
N ILE A 353 -11.56 16.37 14.97
CA ILE A 353 -11.62 15.06 15.61
C ILE A 353 -11.01 15.12 17.01
N PHE A 354 -9.75 15.54 17.15
CA PHE A 354 -9.01 15.42 18.41
C PHE A 354 -9.51 16.35 19.52
N PHE A 355 -10.12 17.49 19.16
CA PHE A 355 -10.78 18.39 20.11
C PHE A 355 -12.27 18.08 20.31
N SER A 356 -12.77 16.96 19.78
CA SER A 356 -14.15 16.54 20.00
C SER A 356 -14.34 15.89 21.37
N THR A 357 -15.57 15.97 21.90
CA THR A 357 -15.97 15.26 23.11
C THR A 357 -15.95 13.75 22.92
N GLU A 358 -16.30 13.26 21.73
CA GLU A 358 -16.36 11.84 21.40
C GLU A 358 -14.97 11.22 21.36
N PHE A 359 -13.93 11.93 20.89
CA PHE A 359 -12.56 11.42 20.92
C PHE A 359 -12.01 11.28 22.34
N ASN A 360 -12.38 12.20 23.24
CA ASN A 360 -11.92 12.20 24.63
C ASN A 360 -12.88 11.44 25.58
N SER A 361 -13.86 10.72 25.04
CA SER A 361 -14.86 10.04 25.86
C SER A 361 -14.31 8.72 26.43
N PRO A 362 -14.77 8.29 27.61
CA PRO A 362 -14.39 6.98 28.16
C PRO A 362 -14.71 5.81 27.23
N GLU A 363 -15.74 5.94 26.40
CA GLU A 363 -16.17 4.91 25.44
C GLU A 363 -15.23 4.79 24.24
N ALA A 364 -14.51 5.86 23.87
CA ALA A 364 -13.53 5.83 22.79
C ALA A 364 -12.15 5.32 23.25
N TYR A 365 -11.84 5.44 24.54
CA TYR A 365 -10.58 4.99 25.11
C TYR A 365 -10.42 3.47 24.98
N ARG A 366 -9.39 3.02 24.24
CA ARG A 366 -9.12 1.59 24.00
C ARG A 366 -10.32 0.84 23.38
N ALA A 367 -11.14 1.55 22.61
CA ALA A 367 -12.31 0.96 21.95
C ALA A 367 -11.92 0.16 20.70
N LYS A 368 -10.82 0.55 20.04
CA LYS A 368 -10.39 -0.05 18.79
C LYS A 368 -9.31 -1.09 19.02
N ILE A 369 -9.18 -2.00 18.07
CA ILE A 369 -8.08 -2.97 18.04
C ILE A 369 -6.97 -2.44 17.13
N LYS A 370 -5.73 -2.50 17.60
CA LYS A 370 -4.55 -2.19 16.78
C LYS A 370 -4.48 -3.17 15.61
N ARG A 371 -4.24 -2.64 14.41
CA ARG A 371 -3.84 -3.45 13.24
C ARG A 371 -2.46 -4.07 13.48
N PRO A 372 -2.11 -5.17 12.80
CA PRO A 372 -0.81 -5.81 12.98
C PRO A 372 0.40 -4.87 12.87
N PHE A 373 0.40 -3.94 11.92
CA PHE A 373 1.46 -2.94 11.78
C PHE A 373 1.55 -2.03 13.02
N GLU A 374 0.41 -1.53 13.49
CA GLU A 374 0.32 -0.67 14.69
C GLU A 374 0.78 -1.42 15.94
N LEU A 375 0.39 -2.69 16.09
CA LEU A 375 0.81 -3.54 17.21
C LEU A 375 2.33 -3.72 17.21
N VAL A 376 2.93 -4.04 16.07
CA VAL A 376 4.38 -4.27 15.97
C VAL A 376 5.15 -2.97 16.25
N VAL A 377 4.75 -1.85 15.63
CA VAL A 377 5.39 -0.55 15.83
C VAL A 377 5.26 -0.09 17.28
N SER A 378 4.05 -0.15 17.85
CA SER A 378 3.83 0.26 19.24
C SER A 378 4.62 -0.60 20.22
N ALA A 379 4.70 -1.92 20.02
CA ALA A 379 5.48 -2.79 20.90
C ALA A 379 6.98 -2.47 20.87
N ILE A 380 7.55 -2.28 19.67
CA ILE A 380 8.96 -1.90 19.51
C ILE A 380 9.22 -0.55 20.20
N ARG A 381 8.34 0.44 20.00
CA ARG A 381 8.47 1.77 20.61
C ARG A 381 8.35 1.74 22.13
N THR A 382 7.32 1.09 22.65
CA THR A 382 7.03 0.99 24.09
C THR A 382 8.19 0.35 24.85
N LEU A 383 8.85 -0.65 24.24
CA LEU A 383 10.00 -1.31 24.83
C LEU A 383 11.34 -0.60 24.57
N GLY A 384 11.34 0.49 23.81
CA GLY A 384 12.57 1.17 23.39
C GLY A 384 13.52 0.25 22.62
N ALA A 385 12.97 -0.68 21.84
CA ALA A 385 13.74 -1.69 21.13
C ALA A 385 14.51 -1.08 19.94
N ASP A 386 15.73 -1.55 19.72
CA ASP A 386 16.51 -1.22 18.53
C ASP A 386 16.09 -2.12 17.37
N THR A 387 15.77 -1.58 16.21
CA THR A 387 15.31 -2.33 15.03
C THR A 387 15.88 -1.75 13.74
N ASN A 388 16.25 -2.63 12.81
CA ASN A 388 16.54 -2.23 11.43
C ASN A 388 15.29 -2.26 10.53
N GLY A 389 14.12 -2.58 11.09
CA GLY A 389 12.87 -2.74 10.36
C GLY A 389 12.91 -3.86 9.30
N GLY A 390 13.84 -4.80 9.38
CA GLY A 390 14.12 -5.75 8.31
C GLY A 390 13.07 -6.87 8.12
N PRO A 391 13.41 -7.91 7.33
CA PRO A 391 12.49 -9.00 7.00
C PRO A 391 11.86 -9.71 8.20
N GLY A 392 12.56 -9.77 9.35
CA GLY A 392 12.03 -10.38 10.58
C GLY A 392 10.73 -9.71 11.05
N THR A 393 10.71 -8.37 11.08
CA THR A 393 9.49 -7.61 11.45
C THR A 393 8.41 -7.70 10.38
N HIS A 394 8.78 -7.67 9.09
CA HIS A 394 7.80 -7.83 7.99
C HIS A 394 7.02 -9.13 8.08
N GLN A 395 7.73 -10.24 8.38
CA GLN A 395 7.13 -11.56 8.48
C GLN A 395 6.09 -11.64 9.60
N TRP A 396 6.36 -11.03 10.75
CA TRP A 396 5.39 -10.99 11.86
C TRP A 396 4.13 -10.23 11.49
N ILE A 397 4.26 -9.05 10.88
CA ILE A 397 3.11 -8.26 10.43
C ILE A 397 2.29 -9.06 9.39
N ALA A 398 2.97 -9.73 8.46
CA ALA A 398 2.33 -10.56 7.44
C ALA A 398 1.61 -11.79 8.03
N ARG A 399 2.21 -12.49 9.02
CA ARG A 399 1.60 -13.64 9.70
C ARG A 399 0.30 -13.28 10.41
N MET A 400 0.23 -12.07 10.96
CA MET A 400 -0.96 -11.51 11.58
C MET A 400 -2.00 -10.99 10.57
N GLY A 401 -1.73 -11.07 9.26
CA GLY A 401 -2.68 -10.78 8.20
C GLY A 401 -2.51 -9.45 7.47
N GLU A 402 -1.48 -8.65 7.76
CA GLU A 402 -1.26 -7.33 7.13
C GLU A 402 0.08 -7.25 6.37
N PRO A 403 0.31 -8.05 5.31
CA PRO A 403 1.54 -7.94 4.53
C PRO A 403 1.71 -6.53 3.94
N LEU A 404 2.74 -5.80 4.38
CA LEU A 404 2.98 -4.41 3.97
C LEU A 404 3.11 -4.28 2.44
N TYR A 405 2.32 -3.38 1.85
CA TYR A 405 2.19 -3.18 0.38
C TYR A 405 1.73 -4.45 -0.38
N GLY A 406 1.16 -5.42 0.34
CA GLY A 406 0.74 -6.73 -0.16
C GLY A 406 -0.76 -6.88 -0.40
N PHE A 407 -1.57 -5.84 -0.11
CA PHE A 407 -3.01 -5.88 -0.35
C PHE A 407 -3.33 -5.72 -1.83
N GLN A 408 -4.13 -6.64 -2.37
CA GLN A 408 -4.29 -6.76 -3.82
C GLN A 408 -5.31 -5.81 -4.42
N THR A 409 -6.33 -5.42 -3.67
CA THR A 409 -7.46 -4.62 -4.16
C THR A 409 -7.31 -3.14 -3.76
N PRO A 410 -7.86 -2.19 -4.54
CA PRO A 410 -7.58 -0.76 -4.32
C PRO A 410 -8.21 -0.20 -3.04
N ASN A 411 -9.18 -0.90 -2.45
CA ASN A 411 -9.87 -0.48 -1.22
C ASN A 411 -9.02 -0.55 0.06
N GLY A 412 -7.85 -1.19 0.01
CA GLY A 412 -6.94 -1.30 1.16
C GLY A 412 -7.45 -2.21 2.30
N TYR A 413 -6.65 -2.30 3.35
CA TYR A 413 -6.97 -3.01 4.58
C TYR A 413 -8.12 -2.35 5.35
N SER A 414 -8.88 -3.16 6.08
CA SER A 414 -10.00 -2.70 6.92
C SER A 414 -9.52 -2.00 8.19
N ASP A 415 -10.16 -0.89 8.56
CA ASP A 415 -9.97 -0.21 9.85
C ASP A 415 -10.81 -0.83 11.00
N ALA A 416 -11.66 -1.82 10.70
CA ALA A 416 -12.57 -2.43 11.67
C ALA A 416 -11.93 -3.60 12.43
N ALA A 417 -12.16 -3.68 13.73
CA ALA A 417 -11.59 -4.70 14.62
C ALA A 417 -11.94 -6.13 14.20
N GLU A 418 -13.13 -6.37 13.66
CA GLU A 418 -13.59 -7.70 13.22
C GLU A 418 -12.63 -8.35 12.22
N SER A 419 -11.98 -7.56 11.36
CA SER A 419 -11.00 -8.06 10.38
C SER A 419 -9.71 -8.58 11.02
N TRP A 420 -9.46 -8.23 12.29
CA TRP A 420 -8.19 -8.46 12.98
C TRP A 420 -8.31 -9.32 14.24
N VAL A 421 -9.53 -9.64 14.66
CA VAL A 421 -9.83 -10.45 15.84
C VAL A 421 -10.37 -11.81 15.38
N ASN A 422 -9.45 -12.73 15.09
CA ASN A 422 -9.75 -14.14 14.89
C ASN A 422 -8.76 -15.00 15.68
N THR A 423 -9.11 -16.26 15.94
CA THR A 423 -8.33 -17.16 16.81
C THR A 423 -6.86 -17.27 16.38
N GLY A 424 -6.59 -17.35 15.07
CA GLY A 424 -5.23 -17.44 14.54
C GLY A 424 -4.44 -16.14 14.72
N ALA A 425 -5.05 -14.99 14.42
CA ALA A 425 -4.43 -13.69 14.59
C ALA A 425 -4.10 -13.40 16.06
N LEU A 426 -5.00 -13.72 17.01
CA LEU A 426 -4.76 -13.52 18.44
C LEU A 426 -3.57 -14.34 18.95
N LEU A 427 -3.42 -15.58 18.48
CA LEU A 427 -2.29 -16.43 18.81
C LEU A 427 -0.97 -15.86 18.26
N GLU A 428 -0.95 -15.44 16.99
CA GLU A 428 0.25 -14.83 16.37
C GLU A 428 0.67 -13.53 17.06
N ARG A 429 -0.29 -12.75 17.57
CA ARG A 429 -0.02 -11.54 18.36
C ARG A 429 0.67 -11.84 19.69
N MET A 430 0.20 -12.87 20.42
CA MET A 430 0.88 -13.34 21.63
C MET A 430 2.29 -13.88 21.32
N ASN A 431 2.41 -14.69 20.27
CA ASN A 431 3.69 -15.25 19.85
C ASN A 431 4.69 -14.16 19.46
N PHE A 432 4.22 -13.09 18.82
CA PHE A 432 5.04 -11.92 18.52
C PHE A 432 5.54 -11.23 19.79
N GLY A 433 4.67 -10.98 20.77
CA GLY A 433 5.06 -10.36 22.05
C GLY A 433 6.18 -11.14 22.74
N LEU A 434 6.04 -12.47 22.82
CA LEU A 434 7.08 -13.36 23.36
C LEU A 434 8.36 -13.35 22.51
N ALA A 435 8.24 -13.39 21.18
CA ALA A 435 9.40 -13.38 20.29
C ALA A 435 10.19 -12.06 20.38
N LEU A 436 9.50 -10.92 20.48
CA LEU A 436 10.11 -9.61 20.65
C LEU A 436 10.84 -9.52 21.98
N ALA A 437 10.16 -9.86 23.09
CA ALA A 437 10.73 -9.78 24.44
C ALA A 437 11.92 -10.74 24.65
N SER A 438 11.89 -11.91 24.02
CA SER A 438 12.99 -12.89 24.06
C SER A 438 14.05 -12.68 22.98
N ASN A 439 14.08 -11.54 22.27
CA ASN A 439 15.07 -11.22 21.23
C ASN A 439 15.18 -12.28 20.11
N ARG A 440 14.05 -12.89 19.72
CA ARG A 440 13.96 -13.92 18.68
C ARG A 440 13.58 -13.35 17.30
N ILE A 441 13.53 -12.03 17.16
CA ILE A 441 13.22 -11.34 15.90
C ILE A 441 14.53 -10.83 15.29
N PRO A 442 15.02 -11.41 14.18
CA PRO A 442 16.27 -10.96 13.57
C PRO A 442 16.23 -9.47 13.22
N GLY A 443 17.28 -8.74 13.61
CA GLY A 443 17.39 -7.30 13.38
C GLY A 443 16.56 -6.44 14.32
N THR A 444 15.93 -7.00 15.36
CA THR A 444 15.26 -6.25 16.43
C THR A 444 15.72 -6.75 17.80
N ARG A 445 16.08 -5.83 18.71
CA ARG A 445 16.61 -6.14 20.03
C ARG A 445 16.00 -5.26 21.10
N VAL A 446 15.50 -5.89 22.16
CA VAL A 446 15.04 -5.25 23.39
C VAL A 446 16.13 -5.39 24.46
N ASP A 447 16.41 -4.30 25.16
CA ASP A 447 17.24 -4.31 26.37
C ASP A 447 16.36 -4.34 27.62
N LEU A 448 16.15 -5.54 28.16
CA LEU A 448 15.39 -5.76 29.39
C LEU A 448 16.27 -5.71 30.65
N ALA A 449 17.56 -5.36 30.56
CA ALA A 449 18.45 -5.32 31.72
C ALA A 449 18.03 -4.27 32.76
N LYS A 450 17.20 -3.30 32.38
CA LYS A 450 16.62 -2.32 33.30
C LYS A 450 15.43 -2.86 34.10
N LEU A 451 14.81 -3.95 33.65
CA LEU A 451 13.70 -4.64 34.31
C LEU A 451 14.22 -5.81 35.16
N THR A 452 15.26 -5.56 35.95
CA THR A 452 15.84 -6.54 36.88
C THR A 452 15.31 -6.29 38.28
N ALA A 453 14.11 -6.77 38.58
CA ALA A 453 13.62 -6.83 39.95
C ALA A 453 13.96 -8.19 40.55
N GLN A 454 14.47 -8.21 41.80
CA GLN A 454 14.66 -9.45 42.58
C GLN A 454 13.33 -10.13 42.94
N ASP A 455 12.22 -9.38 42.86
CA ASP A 455 10.86 -9.82 43.20
C ASP A 455 9.97 -9.82 41.95
N LYS A 456 9.30 -10.96 41.69
CA LYS A 456 8.37 -11.17 40.58
C LYS A 456 7.22 -10.14 40.59
N SER A 457 6.72 -9.76 41.76
CA SER A 457 5.61 -8.81 41.88
C SER A 457 6.03 -7.41 41.42
N LYS A 458 7.22 -6.96 41.83
CA LYS A 458 7.78 -5.68 41.40
C LYS A 458 8.05 -5.64 39.90
N LEU A 459 8.58 -6.74 39.35
CA LEU A 459 8.80 -6.88 37.90
C LEU A 459 7.49 -6.70 37.11
N ILE A 460 6.40 -7.30 37.57
CA ILE A 460 5.08 -7.16 36.95
C ILE A 460 4.62 -5.71 37.01
N ASP A 461 4.65 -5.09 38.18
CA ASP A 461 4.15 -3.72 38.35
C ASP A 461 4.97 -2.70 37.54
N GLU A 462 6.29 -2.87 37.46
CA GLU A 462 7.16 -2.05 36.61
C GLU A 462 6.87 -2.27 35.12
N SER A 463 6.69 -3.52 34.70
CA SER A 463 6.38 -3.85 33.30
C SER A 463 4.98 -3.34 32.90
N LEU A 464 3.99 -3.43 33.79
CA LEU A 464 2.64 -2.88 33.57
C LEU A 464 2.66 -1.36 33.44
N LYS A 465 3.42 -0.68 34.31
CA LYS A 465 3.61 0.78 34.22
C LYS A 465 4.28 1.19 32.91
N LEU A 466 5.29 0.44 32.48
CA LEU A 466 5.99 0.71 31.22
C LEU A 466 5.09 0.49 30.00
N ILE A 467 4.36 -0.63 29.95
CA ILE A 467 3.72 -1.10 28.72
C ILE A 467 2.29 -0.57 28.54
N VAL A 468 1.52 -0.50 29.63
CA VAL A 468 0.10 -0.13 29.61
C VAL A 468 -0.23 1.02 30.58
N ALA A 469 0.79 1.76 31.04
CA ALA A 469 0.65 2.84 32.03
C ALA A 469 0.00 2.40 33.36
N GLY A 470 0.07 1.10 33.69
CA GLY A 470 -0.56 0.50 34.87
C GLY A 470 -2.08 0.30 34.75
N ASP A 471 -2.68 0.69 33.63
CA ASP A 471 -4.11 0.59 33.38
C ASP A 471 -4.45 -0.81 32.83
N ILE A 472 -4.81 -1.72 33.73
CA ILE A 472 -5.13 -3.12 33.41
C ILE A 472 -6.29 -3.62 34.27
N SER A 473 -7.12 -4.51 33.73
CA SER A 473 -8.22 -5.10 34.52
C SER A 473 -7.70 -6.04 35.62
N ALA A 474 -8.45 -6.15 36.72
CA ALA A 474 -8.11 -7.07 37.82
C ALA A 474 -8.00 -8.53 37.34
N ALA A 475 -8.88 -8.94 36.41
CA ALA A 475 -8.87 -10.28 35.83
C ALA A 475 -7.62 -10.55 34.98
N THR A 476 -7.20 -9.60 34.14
CA THR A 476 -5.95 -9.74 33.38
C THR A 476 -4.74 -9.78 34.32
N ARG A 477 -4.72 -8.94 35.38
CA ARG A 477 -3.63 -8.94 36.36
C ARG A 477 -3.49 -10.27 37.08
N GLU A 478 -4.61 -10.85 37.54
CA GLU A 478 -4.62 -12.17 38.18
C GLU A 478 -4.13 -13.28 37.22
N THR A 479 -4.56 -13.22 35.96
CA THR A 479 -4.16 -14.18 34.93
C THR A 479 -2.65 -14.12 34.64
N LEU A 480 -2.08 -12.91 34.56
CA LEU A 480 -0.64 -12.72 34.42
C LEU A 480 0.11 -13.31 35.61
N MET A 481 -0.30 -13.00 36.84
CA MET A 481 0.33 -13.52 38.07
C MET A 481 0.39 -15.06 38.06
N ARG A 482 -0.73 -15.72 37.75
CA ARG A 482 -0.82 -17.18 37.67
C ARG A 482 0.18 -17.78 36.67
N GLN A 483 0.26 -17.22 35.46
CA GLN A 483 1.16 -17.72 34.41
C GLN A 483 2.66 -17.50 34.71
N ILE A 484 2.97 -16.56 35.60
CA ILE A 484 4.34 -16.22 36.01
C ILE A 484 4.77 -17.08 37.21
N ASP A 485 3.86 -17.47 38.08
CA ASP A 485 4.13 -18.40 39.18
C ASP A 485 4.50 -19.79 38.66
N GLU A 486 3.89 -20.22 37.55
CA GLU A 486 4.21 -21.45 36.83
C GLU A 486 5.52 -21.37 36.01
N ALA A 487 6.19 -20.22 35.94
CA ALA A 487 7.38 -20.01 35.13
C ALA A 487 8.71 -20.25 35.87
N ASN A 488 9.67 -20.90 35.19
CA ASN A 488 11.06 -21.05 35.66
C ASN A 488 11.77 -19.69 35.83
N ALA A 489 12.67 -19.60 36.81
CA ALA A 489 13.33 -18.36 37.23
C ALA A 489 14.27 -17.71 36.17
N ASN A 490 14.75 -18.47 35.18
CA ASN A 490 15.80 -18.00 34.27
C ASN A 490 15.31 -17.14 33.07
N ASP A 491 13.99 -17.01 32.86
CA ASP A 491 13.43 -16.30 31.68
C ASP A 491 12.25 -15.37 32.05
N THR A 492 12.16 -14.98 33.33
CA THR A 492 10.97 -14.35 33.89
C THR A 492 10.66 -12.98 33.27
N ALA A 493 11.64 -12.12 33.03
CA ALA A 493 11.39 -10.77 32.48
C ALA A 493 10.87 -10.79 31.05
N ALA A 494 11.51 -11.56 30.15
CA ALA A 494 11.06 -11.67 28.76
C ALA A 494 9.66 -12.31 28.68
N LYS A 495 9.37 -13.33 29.49
CA LYS A 495 8.03 -13.93 29.56
C LYS A 495 6.98 -12.92 30.06
N VAL A 496 7.26 -12.21 31.15
CA VAL A 496 6.35 -11.19 31.72
C VAL A 496 6.03 -10.12 30.67
N VAL A 497 7.05 -9.52 30.06
CA VAL A 497 6.89 -8.48 29.05
C VAL A 497 6.12 -9.01 27.84
N GLY A 498 6.48 -10.20 27.33
CA GLY A 498 5.82 -10.79 26.18
C GLY A 498 4.35 -11.14 26.43
N LEU A 499 4.00 -11.59 27.65
CA LEU A 499 2.62 -11.82 28.06
C LEU A 499 1.83 -10.52 28.18
N ILE A 500 2.42 -9.45 28.72
CA ILE A 500 1.77 -8.13 28.82
C ILE A 500 1.49 -7.55 27.42
N LEU A 501 2.41 -7.70 26.46
CA LEU A 501 2.16 -7.31 25.07
C LEU A 501 1.02 -8.11 24.42
N GLY A 502 0.73 -9.30 24.93
CA GLY A 502 -0.36 -10.15 24.48
C GLY A 502 -1.74 -9.77 25.04
N THR A 503 -1.83 -8.87 26.02
CA THR A 503 -3.09 -8.57 26.72
C THR A 503 -4.07 -7.78 25.85
N PRO A 504 -5.39 -7.89 26.10
CA PRO A 504 -6.39 -7.05 25.44
C PRO A 504 -6.09 -5.55 25.59
N GLU A 505 -5.57 -5.14 26.75
CA GLU A 505 -5.26 -3.76 27.08
C GLU A 505 -4.14 -3.19 26.20
N PHE A 506 -3.09 -3.98 25.92
CA PHE A 506 -2.04 -3.56 24.99
C PHE A 506 -2.49 -3.63 23.52
N GLN A 507 -3.31 -4.63 23.16
CA GLN A 507 -3.78 -4.79 21.79
C GLN A 507 -4.81 -3.75 21.34
N ARG A 508 -5.40 -3.00 22.28
CA ARG A 508 -6.40 -1.96 22.01
C ARG A 508 -5.78 -0.57 21.94
N GLN A 509 -6.39 0.35 21.20
CA GLN A 509 -5.99 1.76 21.08
C GLN A 509 -7.17 2.69 21.28
#